data_AF-A0A7J2STY9-F1
#
_entry.id   AF-A0A7J2STY9-F1
#
_cell.length_a   1.000
_cell.length_b   1.000
_cell.length_c   1.000
_cell.angle_alpha   90.00
_cell.angle_beta   90.00
_cell.angle_gamma   90.00
#
_symmetry.space_group_name_H-M   'P 1'
#
loop_
_entity.id
_entity.type
_entity.pdbx_description
1 polymer ?
#
loop_
_entity_poly.entity_id
_entity_poly.type
_entity_poly.pdbx_seq_one_letter_code
_entity_poly.pdbx_strand_id
1 'polypeptide(L)'
;MLCCSKTIAGASLSHPHSQIIALPIIPKRLLEELESSKHFYWDTGGLCIYDMIIEEERSKGERVVYENDGFIVLSPYAARVPFEVWILPKRYEPYFENIRAGEIDALAEVLKFTLGGH
;
A
#
# COMPACT_ATOMS: atom_id res chain seq x y z
N MET A 1 -5.09 -4.89 2.68
CA MET A 1 -5.68 -6.25 2.81
C MET A 1 -6.12 -6.42 4.26
N LEU A 2 -7.43 -6.46 4.55
CA LEU A 2 -7.92 -6.66 5.92
C LEU A 2 -7.79 -8.15 6.28
N CYS A 3 -6.86 -8.48 7.18
CA CYS A 3 -6.74 -9.84 7.72
C CYS A 3 -7.61 -9.96 8.98
N CYS A 4 -8.93 -10.00 8.81
CA CYS A 4 -9.84 -10.48 9.84
C CYS A 4 -9.99 -12.00 9.69
N SER A 5 -10.38 -12.73 10.75
CA SER A 5 -10.59 -14.18 10.71
C SER A 5 -11.32 -14.58 9.41
N LYS A 6 -10.80 -15.61 8.70
CA LYS A 6 -11.14 -15.92 7.29
C LYS A 6 -12.65 -15.89 7.00
N THR A 7 -13.47 -16.37 7.93
CA THR A 7 -14.94 -16.39 7.79
C THR A 7 -15.59 -15.02 8.05
N ILE A 8 -15.05 -14.23 8.97
CA ILE A 8 -15.54 -12.87 9.30
C ILE A 8 -15.22 -11.90 8.15
N ALA A 9 -14.15 -12.15 7.41
CA ALA A 9 -13.79 -11.40 6.19
C ALA A 9 -14.49 -11.93 4.91
N GLY A 10 -15.38 -12.93 5.02
CA GLY A 10 -16.17 -13.44 3.90
C GLY A 10 -15.44 -14.43 2.97
N ALA A 11 -14.30 -14.98 3.37
CA ALA A 11 -13.64 -16.03 2.58
C ALA A 11 -14.40 -17.35 2.70
N SER A 12 -14.86 -17.88 1.58
CA SER A 12 -15.58 -19.16 1.49
C SER A 12 -14.65 -20.38 1.54
N LEU A 13 -13.35 -20.19 1.24
CA LEU A 13 -12.32 -21.23 1.24
C LEU A 13 -11.33 -21.04 2.38
N SER A 14 -11.04 -22.11 3.10
CA SER A 14 -10.06 -22.13 4.20
C SER A 14 -8.61 -22.06 3.73
N HIS A 15 -8.34 -22.43 2.48
CA HIS A 15 -7.00 -22.42 1.89
C HIS A 15 -6.52 -20.99 1.58
N PRO A 16 -5.23 -20.67 1.79
CA PRO A 16 -4.67 -19.38 1.39
C PRO A 16 -4.81 -19.16 -0.12
N HIS A 17 -5.44 -18.05 -0.51
CA HIS A 17 -5.59 -17.66 -1.90
C HIS A 17 -5.68 -16.13 -2.01
N SER A 18 -5.40 -15.63 -3.21
CA SER A 18 -5.59 -14.24 -3.61
C SER A 18 -6.44 -14.21 -4.88
N GLN A 19 -7.11 -13.08 -5.16
CA GLN A 19 -7.95 -12.93 -6.34
C GLN A 19 -7.52 -11.71 -7.14
N ILE A 20 -7.57 -11.82 -8.46
CA ILE A 20 -7.40 -10.71 -9.41
C ILE A 20 -8.72 -10.55 -10.14
N ILE A 21 -9.28 -9.34 -10.13
CA ILE A 21 -10.55 -9.03 -10.81
C ILE A 21 -10.27 -7.95 -11.84
N ALA A 22 -10.40 -8.29 -13.12
CA ALA A 22 -10.33 -7.32 -14.22
C ALA A 22 -11.73 -6.75 -14.46
N LEU A 23 -11.86 -5.42 -14.38
CA LEU A 23 -13.13 -4.71 -14.57
C LEU A 23 -13.02 -3.78 -15.78
N PRO A 24 -14.08 -3.62 -16.59
CA PRO A 24 -14.12 -2.65 -17.69
C PRO A 24 -14.33 -1.21 -17.21
N ILE A 25 -14.41 -0.98 -15.89
CA ILE A 25 -14.62 0.32 -15.25
C ILE A 25 -13.64 0.49 -14.09
N ILE A 26 -13.30 1.74 -13.78
CA ILE A 26 -12.53 2.08 -12.58
C ILE A 26 -13.51 2.19 -11.39
N PRO A 27 -13.30 1.46 -10.29
CA PRO A 27 -14.10 1.63 -9.08
C PRO A 27 -14.09 3.09 -8.59
N LYS A 28 -15.25 3.61 -8.18
CA LYS A 28 -15.43 5.02 -7.78
C LYS A 28 -14.36 5.51 -6.79
N ARG A 29 -14.03 4.71 -5.77
CA ARG A 29 -13.03 5.08 -4.77
C ARG A 29 -11.63 5.24 -5.37
N LEU A 30 -11.23 4.34 -6.26
CA LEU A 30 -9.95 4.46 -6.95
C LEU A 30 -9.93 5.69 -7.85
N LEU A 31 -11.05 6.02 -8.49
CA LEU A 31 -11.17 7.23 -9.29
C LEU A 31 -10.99 8.51 -8.43
N GLU A 32 -11.64 8.58 -7.27
CA GLU A 32 -11.50 9.70 -6.32
C GLU A 32 -10.05 9.85 -5.81
N GLU A 33 -9.38 8.74 -5.51
CA GLU A 33 -7.97 8.71 -5.08
C GLU A 33 -7.04 9.17 -6.23
N LEU A 34 -7.31 8.75 -7.46
CA LEU A 34 -6.56 9.16 -8.66
C LEU A 34 -6.76 10.65 -8.96
N GLU A 35 -7.99 11.16 -8.93
CA GLU A 35 -8.30 12.57 -9.17
C GLU A 35 -7.64 13.47 -8.13
N SER A 36 -7.67 13.07 -6.86
CA SER A 36 -7.01 13.79 -5.76
C SER A 36 -5.49 13.81 -5.94
N SER A 37 -4.90 12.67 -6.32
CA SER A 37 -3.46 12.57 -6.61
C SER A 37 -3.07 13.44 -7.81
N LYS A 38 -3.92 13.48 -8.85
CA LYS A 38 -3.80 14.34 -10.03
C LYS A 38 -3.74 15.81 -9.64
N HIS A 39 -4.74 16.28 -8.89
CA HIS A 39 -4.82 17.68 -8.46
C HIS A 39 -3.60 18.07 -7.63
N PHE A 40 -3.22 17.24 -6.66
CA PHE A 40 -2.01 17.46 -5.86
C PHE A 40 -0.76 17.58 -6.74
N TYR A 41 -0.59 16.71 -7.73
CA TYR A 41 0.54 16.75 -8.64
C TYR A 41 0.63 18.07 -9.41
N TRP A 42 -0.49 18.60 -9.91
CA TRP A 42 -0.49 19.91 -10.59
C TRP A 42 -0.25 21.08 -9.64
N ASP A 43 -0.89 21.08 -8.48
CA ASP A 43 -0.80 22.18 -7.52
C ASP A 43 0.61 22.30 -6.94
N THR A 44 1.33 21.19 -6.81
CA THR A 44 2.70 21.13 -6.26
C THR A 44 3.81 21.24 -7.31
N GLY A 45 3.46 21.34 -8.60
CA GLY A 45 4.45 21.42 -9.67
C GLY A 45 5.15 20.10 -10.01
N GLY A 46 4.50 18.97 -9.73
CA GLY A 46 4.92 17.64 -10.17
C GLY A 46 5.37 16.69 -9.07
N LEU A 47 5.00 16.94 -7.81
CA LEU A 47 5.33 16.03 -6.71
C LEU A 47 4.28 14.93 -6.57
N CYS A 48 4.73 13.72 -6.22
CA CYS A 48 3.85 12.63 -5.86
C CYS A 48 3.37 12.78 -4.41
N ILE A 49 2.07 12.65 -4.19
CA ILE A 49 1.49 12.67 -2.83
C ILE A 49 2.02 11.54 -1.95
N TYR A 50 2.26 10.36 -2.52
CA TYR A 50 2.74 9.19 -1.76
C TYR A 50 4.20 9.37 -1.33
N ASP A 51 5.06 9.94 -2.17
CA ASP A 51 6.44 10.25 -1.80
C ASP A 51 6.47 11.26 -0.65
N MET A 52 5.62 12.29 -0.71
CA MET A 52 5.46 13.28 0.37
C MET A 52 4.99 12.64 1.68
N ILE A 53 4.03 11.71 1.63
CA ILE A 53 3.58 10.96 2.81
C ILE A 53 4.72 10.14 3.41
N ILE A 54 5.51 9.47 2.58
CA ILE A 54 6.66 8.68 3.04
C ILE A 54 7.69 9.58 3.74
N GLU A 55 8.02 10.73 3.15
CA GLU A 55 8.96 11.69 3.74
C GLU A 55 8.43 12.26 5.07
N GLU A 56 7.16 12.67 5.10
CA GLU A 56 6.55 13.25 6.29
C GLU A 56 6.50 12.24 7.45
N GLU A 57 6.03 11.02 7.20
CA GLU A 57 5.93 10.00 8.26
C GLU A 57 7.32 9.51 8.71
N ARG A 58 8.31 9.44 7.82
CA ARG A 58 9.71 9.19 8.21
C ARG A 58 10.29 10.30 9.08
N SER A 59 9.96 11.56 8.79
CA SER A 59 10.46 12.70 9.57
C SER A 59 9.92 12.71 11.00
N LYS A 60 8.67 12.26 11.19
CA LYS A 60 8.02 12.16 12.50
C LYS A 60 8.41 10.86 13.23
N GLY A 61 8.55 9.75 12.50
CA GLY A 61 8.93 8.44 13.03
C GLY A 61 7.86 7.75 13.89
N GLU A 62 6.69 8.37 14.10
CA GLU A 62 5.67 7.87 15.03
C GLU A 62 4.79 6.75 14.45
N ARG A 63 4.56 6.77 13.12
CA ARG A 63 3.63 5.85 12.43
C ARG A 63 4.31 4.87 11.50
N VAL A 64 5.64 4.92 11.42
CA VAL A 64 6.43 3.93 10.66
C VAL A 64 6.51 2.66 11.48
N VAL A 65 6.03 1.56 10.89
CA VAL A 65 5.98 0.24 11.54
C VAL A 65 7.22 -0.58 11.18
N TYR A 66 7.63 -0.54 9.91
CA TYR A 66 8.76 -1.29 9.39
C TYR A 66 9.27 -0.67 8.10
N GLU A 67 10.53 -0.92 7.76
CA GLU A 67 11.13 -0.45 6.54
C GLU A 67 12.27 -1.37 6.11
N ASN A 68 12.32 -1.74 4.83
CA ASN A 68 13.48 -2.43 4.22
C ASN A 68 13.98 -1.67 3.01
N ASP A 69 14.95 -2.19 2.26
CA ASP A 69 15.59 -1.45 1.16
C ASP A 69 14.62 -0.96 0.06
N GLY A 70 13.53 -1.68 -0.19
CA GLY A 70 12.57 -1.36 -1.26
C GLY A 70 11.28 -0.69 -0.81
N PHE A 71 10.81 -0.96 0.42
CA PHE A 71 9.47 -0.59 0.86
C PHE A 71 9.46 -0.02 2.28
N ILE A 72 8.40 0.75 2.57
CA ILE A 72 8.07 1.24 3.90
C ILE A 72 6.66 0.79 4.28
N VAL A 73 6.50 0.42 5.55
CA VAL A 73 5.21 0.07 6.16
C VAL A 73 4.88 1.15 7.17
N LEU A 74 3.72 1.78 7.00
CA LEU A 74 3.26 2.83 7.90
C LEU A 74 1.76 2.72 8.17
N SER A 75 1.33 3.22 9.32
CA SER A 75 -0.08 3.48 9.58
C SER A 75 -0.42 4.85 9.02
N PRO A 76 -1.38 5.00 8.09
CA PRO A 76 -1.74 6.30 7.56
C PRO A 76 -2.24 7.22 8.69
N TYR A 77 -1.91 8.50 8.61
CA TYR A 77 -2.43 9.52 9.55
C TYR A 77 -3.96 9.49 9.63
N ALA A 78 -4.62 9.29 8.48
CA ALA A 78 -6.07 9.19 8.35
C ALA A 78 -6.56 7.74 8.18
N ALA A 79 -6.15 6.85 9.09
CA ALA A 79 -6.62 5.46 9.10
C ALA A 79 -8.15 5.38 9.22
N ARG A 80 -8.76 4.58 8.34
CA ARG A 80 -10.22 4.37 8.25
C ARG A 80 -10.68 3.17 9.07
N VAL A 81 -9.76 2.25 9.36
CA VAL A 81 -10.02 1.05 10.17
C VAL A 81 -8.91 0.86 11.22
N PRO A 82 -9.21 0.22 12.37
CA PRO A 82 -8.18 -0.14 13.33
C PRO A 82 -7.09 -1.00 12.69
N PHE A 83 -5.83 -0.72 13.01
CA PHE A 83 -4.65 -1.43 12.49
C PHE A 83 -4.52 -1.38 10.96
N GLU A 84 -5.03 -0.32 10.32
CA GLU A 84 -4.74 -0.08 8.91
C GLU A 84 -3.24 0.17 8.71
N VAL A 85 -2.66 -0.54 7.75
CA VAL A 85 -1.25 -0.37 7.36
C VAL A 85 -1.16 -0.25 5.84
N TRP A 86 -0.30 0.64 5.39
CA TRP A 86 0.04 0.84 3.99
C TRP A 86 1.46 0.35 3.74
N ILE A 87 1.65 -0.43 2.69
CA ILE A 87 2.96 -0.84 2.18
C ILE A 87 3.19 -0.01 0.92
N LEU A 88 4.19 0.87 0.96
CA LEU A 88 4.49 1.78 -0.14
C LEU A 88 5.91 1.51 -0.68
N PRO A 89 6.12 1.48 -2.01
CA PRO A 89 7.45 1.40 -2.58
C PRO A 89 8.19 2.72 -2.35
N LYS A 90 9.49 2.64 -2.08
CA LYS A 90 10.36 3.82 -1.97
C LYS A 90 10.77 4.37 -3.34
N ARG A 91 10.73 3.54 -4.37
CA ARG A 91 10.93 3.95 -5.76
C ARG A 91 9.58 4.35 -6.35
N TYR A 92 9.52 5.55 -6.90
CA TYR A 92 8.36 6.00 -7.67
C TYR A 92 8.16 5.11 -8.90
N GLU A 93 7.07 4.33 -8.88
CA GLU A 93 6.63 3.45 -9.98
C GLU A 93 5.11 3.24 -9.88
N PRO A 94 4.30 3.79 -10.82
CA PRO A 94 2.85 3.66 -10.77
C PRO A 94 2.33 2.31 -11.28
N TYR A 95 3.16 1.53 -11.97
CA TYR A 95 2.77 0.26 -12.60
C TYR A 95 3.40 -0.93 -11.89
N PHE A 96 2.58 -1.84 -11.37
CA PHE A 96 3.05 -3.00 -10.62
C PHE A 96 3.92 -3.94 -11.49
N GLU A 97 3.62 -4.04 -12.78
CA GLU A 97 4.35 -4.86 -13.75
C GLU A 97 5.81 -4.40 -13.98
N ASN A 98 6.14 -3.17 -13.61
CA ASN A 98 7.49 -2.60 -13.74
C ASN A 98 8.36 -2.84 -12.49
N ILE A 99 7.91 -3.69 -11.56
CA ILE A 99 8.69 -4.09 -10.38
C ILE A 99 10.00 -4.80 -10.80
N ARG A 100 11.11 -4.42 -10.18
CA ARG A 100 12.43 -5.02 -10.44
C ARG A 100 12.58 -6.31 -9.67
N ALA A 101 13.43 -7.21 -10.16
CA ALA A 101 13.68 -8.51 -9.51
C ALA A 101 14.04 -8.38 -8.01
N GLY A 102 14.94 -7.46 -7.64
CA GLY A 102 15.31 -7.24 -6.24
C GLY A 102 14.21 -6.60 -5.38
N GLU A 103 13.24 -5.91 -6.00
CA GLU A 103 12.08 -5.35 -5.29
C GLU A 103 11.05 -6.44 -4.97
N ILE A 104 11.02 -7.55 -5.72
CA ILE A 104 10.12 -8.68 -5.44
C ILE A 104 10.51 -9.34 -4.11
N ASP A 105 11.80 -9.57 -3.88
CA ASP A 105 12.29 -10.15 -2.62
C ASP A 105 12.00 -9.23 -1.44
N ALA A 106 12.25 -7.93 -1.61
CA ALA A 106 11.93 -6.92 -0.60
C ALA A 106 10.42 -6.84 -0.31
N LEU A 107 9.57 -6.97 -1.32
CA LEU A 107 8.11 -7.00 -1.15
C LEU A 107 7.67 -8.27 -0.39
N ALA A 108 8.24 -9.42 -0.72
CA ALA A 108 7.94 -10.68 -0.07
C ALA A 108 8.29 -10.65 1.43
N GLU A 109 9.44 -10.10 1.76
CA GLU A 109 9.89 -9.89 3.14
C GLU A 109 8.92 -9.00 3.92
N VAL A 110 8.55 -7.84 3.35
CA VAL A 110 7.65 -6.88 3.99
C VAL A 110 6.24 -7.44 4.16
N LEU A 111 5.73 -8.17 3.18
CA LEU A 111 4.44 -8.86 3.29
C LEU A 111 4.47 -9.91 4.42
N LYS A 112 5.55 -10.69 4.50
CA LYS A 112 5.73 -11.69 5.56
C LYS A 112 5.79 -11.04 6.95
N PHE A 113 6.58 -9.97 7.09
CA PHE A 113 6.68 -9.20 8.33
C PHE A 113 5.32 -8.61 8.75
N THR A 114 4.66 -7.91 7.84
CA THR A 114 3.42 -7.16 8.14
C THR A 114 2.26 -8.08 8.50
N LEU A 115 2.17 -9.26 7.88
CA LEU A 115 1.09 -10.21 8.11
C LEU A 115 1.41 -11.23 9.22
N GLY A 116 2.56 -11.11 9.91
CA GLY A 116 2.92 -11.96 11.04
C GLY A 116 3.31 -13.40 10.65
N GLY A 117 3.82 -13.60 9.43
CA GLY A 117 4.42 -14.88 9.06
C GLY A 117 5.79 -15.01 9.71
N HIS A 118 5.93 -15.85 10.74
CA HIS A 118 7.24 -16.29 11.23
C HIS A 118 7.90 -17.26 10.24
#